data_AF-A0AAU7F9S4-F1
#
_entry.id   AF-A0AAU7F9S4-F1
#
_cell.length_a   1.000
_cell.length_b   1.000
_cell.length_c   1.000
_cell.angle_alpha   90.00
_cell.angle_beta   90.00
_cell.angle_gamma   90.00
#
_symmetry.space_group_name_H-M   'P 1'
#
loop_
_entity.id
_entity.type
_entity.pdbx_description
1 polymer ?
#
loop_
_entity_poly.entity_id
_entity_poly.type
_entity_poly.pdbx_seq_one_letter_code
_entity_poly.pdbx_strand_id
1 'polypeptide(L)'
;MTHQALLISIATALASLSAVSSAYELTAANTFDSNTTQIKVNCDSHPKALKNALERKVSSREKTRLVISGECHGPLSIEQGNLEIVNDARRSGSLLVTQANAEQAAILVQSASVRLEGFDINVPTGMAAIKAQANASVDIDGMSTNAKSDWEVPRGQYIATDSSSLFLSRLTEAEVLVIGASSANFGAENRQITLDVRDTSAAKSSGEANTFKQVQASANAYFLADNKARIAALGIWGKAAVEINRESEVGKIDMGGQTLFAAYRKSSVTGPYGLYGNVVFELEHSTASNWVTPSKPYAIFSGNNATVNSVLYPGWSWSGQGSKP
;
A
#
# COMPACT_ATOMS: atom_id res chain seq x y z
N MET A 1 50.71 6.00 -34.67
CA MET A 1 49.65 5.51 -35.58
C MET A 1 49.15 4.18 -35.01
N THR A 2 48.43 4.07 -33.89
CA THR A 2 47.16 4.68 -33.40
C THR A 2 45.93 4.38 -34.26
N HIS A 3 45.26 3.28 -33.93
CA HIS A 3 43.82 3.01 -34.05
C HIS A 3 43.50 2.19 -32.78
N GLN A 4 42.82 2.63 -31.71
CA GLN A 4 41.61 3.43 -31.48
C GLN A 4 40.32 2.90 -32.13
N ALA A 5 39.36 2.66 -31.21
CA ALA A 5 37.92 2.47 -31.33
C ALA A 5 37.39 1.06 -31.64
N LEU A 6 36.75 0.43 -30.64
CA LEU A 6 35.28 0.43 -30.55
C LEU A 6 34.82 -0.03 -29.14
N LEU A 7 34.64 0.93 -28.22
CA LEU A 7 33.83 0.74 -27.01
C LEU A 7 32.38 1.01 -27.42
N ILE A 8 31.53 -0.01 -27.39
CA ILE A 8 30.09 0.15 -27.58
C ILE A 8 29.48 0.48 -26.22
N SER A 9 29.16 1.76 -26.04
CA SER A 9 28.27 2.28 -25.01
C SER A 9 26.87 1.68 -25.17
N ILE A 10 26.40 0.93 -24.17
CA ILE A 10 24.98 0.72 -23.92
C ILE A 10 24.62 1.61 -22.72
N ALA A 11 24.42 2.89 -23.00
CA ALA A 11 23.81 3.84 -22.10
C ALA A 11 22.52 4.32 -22.76
N THR A 12 21.43 3.60 -22.49
CA THR A 12 20.07 4.02 -22.86
C THR A 12 19.16 3.85 -21.64
N ALA A 13 18.86 5.01 -21.05
CA ALA A 13 17.61 5.37 -20.38
C ALA A 13 17.15 4.56 -19.16
N LEU A 14 17.74 4.88 -18.00
CA LEU A 14 17.07 4.87 -16.68
C LEU A 14 17.70 5.99 -15.83
N ALA A 15 17.68 7.21 -16.38
CA ALA A 15 18.11 8.42 -15.71
C ALA A 15 17.07 9.52 -15.96
N SER A 16 15.85 9.29 -15.50
CA SER A 16 14.79 10.30 -15.40
C SER A 16 13.64 9.79 -14.51
N LEU A 17 13.95 9.49 -13.25
CA LEU A 17 12.98 9.42 -12.13
C LEU A 17 13.74 9.55 -10.79
N SER A 18 14.76 10.41 -10.76
CA SER A 18 15.34 10.93 -9.53
C SER A 18 14.91 12.40 -9.37
N ALA A 19 13.61 12.63 -9.35
CA ALA A 19 13.04 13.71 -8.57
C ALA A 19 12.38 13.01 -7.38
N VAL A 20 13.22 12.74 -6.39
CA VAL A 20 12.84 12.47 -5.02
C VAL A 20 11.71 13.44 -4.69
N SER A 21 10.47 12.95 -4.62
CA SER A 21 9.41 13.73 -3.99
C SER A 21 9.94 14.01 -2.60
N SER A 22 10.16 15.27 -2.28
CA SER A 22 10.49 15.69 -0.92
C SER A 22 9.56 14.96 0.02
N ALA A 23 10.13 14.02 0.78
CA ALA A 23 9.48 13.48 1.94
C ALA A 23 9.29 14.68 2.86
N TYR A 24 8.09 15.25 2.85
CA TYR A 24 7.64 15.98 4.01
C TYR A 24 7.57 14.94 5.12
N GLU A 25 8.62 14.88 5.94
CA GLU A 25 8.53 14.36 7.29
C GLU A 25 7.53 15.24 8.05
N LEU A 26 6.24 14.94 7.90
CA LEU A 26 5.26 15.21 8.93
C LEU A 26 5.52 14.18 10.03
N THR A 27 6.56 14.44 10.82
CA THR A 27 6.56 13.99 12.20
C THR A 27 5.36 14.69 12.85
N ALA A 28 4.25 13.97 12.95
CA ALA A 28 3.11 14.37 13.77
C ALA A 28 3.55 14.31 15.24
N ALA A 29 4.35 15.29 15.65
CA ALA A 29 4.47 15.65 17.04
C ALA A 29 3.09 16.14 17.48
N ASN A 30 2.55 15.51 18.52
CA ASN A 30 1.33 15.95 19.21
C ASN A 30 1.56 17.34 19.82
N THR A 31 1.45 18.38 19.00
CA THR A 31 1.18 19.74 19.44
C THR A 31 -0.26 20.04 19.03
N PHE A 32 -1.14 20.13 20.03
CA PHE A 32 -2.48 20.67 19.84
C PHE A 32 -2.34 22.07 19.25
N ASP A 33 -2.59 22.19 17.94
CA ASP A 33 -2.56 23.45 17.22
C ASP A 33 -3.83 24.23 17.57
N SER A 34 -3.66 25.46 18.08
CA SER A 34 -4.71 26.30 18.67
C SER A 34 -5.79 26.76 17.69
N ASN A 35 -5.70 26.37 16.41
CA ASN A 35 -6.63 26.71 15.33
C ASN A 35 -7.52 25.53 14.90
N THR A 36 -7.66 24.48 15.73
CA THR A 36 -8.53 23.34 15.42
C THR A 36 -9.93 23.54 16.01
N THR A 37 -10.93 23.69 15.14
CA THR A 37 -12.34 23.75 15.58
C THR A 37 -12.87 22.33 15.80
N GLN A 38 -13.25 22.00 17.03
CA GLN A 38 -13.79 20.69 17.39
C GLN A 38 -15.32 20.73 17.51
N ILE A 39 -16.00 19.83 16.78
CA ILE A 39 -17.47 19.72 16.76
C ILE A 39 -17.84 18.30 17.19
N LYS A 40 -18.72 18.18 18.20
CA LYS A 40 -19.28 16.89 18.60
C LYS A 40 -20.51 16.57 17.76
N VAL A 41 -20.54 15.36 17.20
CA VAL A 41 -21.64 14.85 16.37
C VAL A 41 -22.22 13.62 17.06
N ASN A 42 -23.47 13.75 17.52
CA ASN A 42 -24.19 12.64 18.16
C ASN A 42 -25.23 12.08 17.19
N CYS A 43 -25.01 10.85 16.73
CA CYS A 43 -25.85 10.18 15.75
C CYS A 43 -26.94 9.30 16.38
N ASP A 44 -26.99 9.10 17.70
CA ASP A 44 -27.98 8.22 18.35
C ASP A 44 -29.44 8.62 18.08
N SER A 45 -29.73 9.91 18.17
CA SER A 45 -31.08 10.46 17.90
C SER A 45 -31.18 11.13 16.53
N HIS A 46 -30.04 11.35 15.87
CA HIS A 46 -29.97 12.06 14.59
C HIS A 46 -28.96 11.35 13.67
N PRO A 47 -29.32 10.20 13.06
CA PRO A 47 -28.35 9.38 12.32
C PRO A 47 -27.68 10.12 11.15
N LYS A 48 -28.34 11.14 10.57
CA LYS A 48 -27.80 11.95 9.48
C LYS A 48 -26.97 13.16 9.94
N ALA A 49 -26.71 13.33 11.24
CA ALA A 49 -26.03 14.52 11.77
C ALA A 49 -24.63 14.72 11.18
N LEU A 50 -23.86 13.64 11.03
CA LEU A 50 -22.52 13.69 10.43
C LEU A 50 -22.59 14.13 8.96
N LYS A 51 -23.46 13.52 8.17
CA LYS A 51 -23.67 13.89 6.77
C LYS A 51 -24.06 15.36 6.63
N ASN A 52 -25.01 15.82 7.44
CA ASN A 52 -25.45 17.22 7.45
C ASN A 52 -24.32 18.18 7.87
N ALA A 53 -23.41 17.76 8.77
CA ALA A 53 -22.26 18.56 9.17
C ALA A 53 -21.24 18.71 8.04
N LEU A 54 -21.01 17.67 7.25
CA LEU A 54 -20.11 17.70 6.08
C LEU A 54 -20.67 18.56 4.94
N GLU A 55 -21.98 18.50 4.72
CA GLU A 55 -22.67 19.29 3.69
C GLU A 55 -22.72 20.79 4.01
N ARG A 56 -22.68 21.15 5.30
CA ARG A 56 -22.52 22.54 5.74
C ARG A 56 -21.07 22.96 5.50
N LYS A 57 -20.77 23.46 4.30
CA LYS A 57 -19.45 23.97 3.92
C LYS A 57 -18.87 24.88 5.01
N VAL A 58 -17.88 24.38 5.76
CA VAL A 58 -17.11 25.17 6.72
C VAL A 58 -15.99 25.87 5.95
N SER A 59 -15.57 27.05 6.40
CA SER A 59 -14.46 27.78 5.79
C SER A 59 -13.21 26.88 5.71
N SER A 60 -12.68 26.65 4.51
CA SER A 60 -11.63 25.65 4.21
C SER A 60 -10.24 25.95 4.81
N ARG A 61 -10.11 27.04 5.57
CA ARG A 61 -8.82 27.49 6.14
C ARG A 61 -8.51 26.90 7.52
N GLU A 62 -9.53 26.47 8.26
CA GLU A 62 -9.34 25.93 9.61
C GLU A 62 -9.45 24.42 9.63
N LYS A 63 -8.59 23.77 10.41
CA LYS A 63 -8.68 22.34 10.63
C LYS A 63 -9.94 22.03 11.44
N THR A 64 -10.83 21.21 10.90
CA THR A 64 -12.08 20.83 11.56
C THR A 64 -11.99 19.40 12.08
N ARG A 65 -12.28 19.20 13.37
CA ARG A 65 -12.33 17.87 14.00
C ARG A 65 -13.75 17.52 14.40
N LEU A 66 -14.35 16.56 13.70
CA LEU A 66 -15.66 15.99 14.01
C LEU A 66 -15.47 14.77 14.92
N VAL A 67 -15.95 14.86 16.15
CA VAL A 67 -15.94 13.74 17.10
C VAL A 67 -17.31 13.07 17.08
N ILE A 68 -17.38 11.84 16.57
CA ILE A 68 -18.63 11.12 16.32
C ILE A 68 -18.95 10.14 17.45
N SER A 69 -20.24 9.97 17.73
CA SER A 69 -20.77 8.97 18.66
C SER A 69 -22.10 8.44 18.15
N GLY A 70 -22.41 7.17 18.44
CA GLY A 70 -23.60 6.50 17.92
C GLY A 70 -23.47 6.06 16.47
N GLU A 71 -24.55 5.51 15.91
CA GLU A 71 -24.59 5.03 14.53
C GLU A 71 -24.95 6.15 13.54
N CYS A 72 -23.95 6.66 12.83
CA CYS A 72 -24.15 7.64 11.78
C CYS A 72 -24.53 6.96 10.46
N HIS A 73 -25.42 7.57 9.68
CA HIS A 73 -25.84 7.06 8.37
C HIS A 73 -25.07 7.72 7.24
N GLY A 74 -24.51 6.91 6.35
CA GLY A 74 -23.88 7.32 5.09
C GLY A 74 -24.78 7.12 3.86
N PRO A 75 -24.21 7.14 2.64
CA PRO A 75 -22.80 7.39 2.33
C PRO A 75 -22.40 8.86 2.56
N LEU A 76 -21.11 9.09 2.74
CA LEU A 76 -20.50 10.40 2.94
C LEU A 76 -19.64 10.78 1.73
N SER A 77 -19.78 12.03 1.25
CA SER A 77 -18.87 12.63 0.27
C SER A 77 -18.09 13.75 0.95
N ILE A 78 -16.77 13.71 0.83
CA ILE A 78 -15.86 14.68 1.43
C ILE A 78 -15.02 15.31 0.31
N GLU A 79 -15.36 16.56 -0.01
CA GLU A 79 -14.67 17.38 -1.01
C GLU A 79 -13.89 18.54 -0.36
N GLN A 80 -14.00 18.69 0.95
CA GLN A 80 -13.33 19.73 1.73
C GLN A 80 -12.08 19.14 2.39
N GLY A 81 -10.93 19.79 2.22
CA GLY A 81 -9.69 19.40 2.91
C GLY A 81 -9.64 19.86 4.37
N ASN A 82 -8.63 19.38 5.11
CA ASN A 82 -8.34 19.72 6.51
C ASN A 82 -9.41 19.24 7.51
N LEU A 83 -9.95 18.04 7.27
CA LEU A 83 -10.98 17.42 8.10
C LEU A 83 -10.43 16.21 8.87
N GLU A 84 -10.80 16.10 10.14
CA GLU A 84 -10.65 14.88 10.92
C GLU A 84 -12.02 14.37 11.35
N ILE A 85 -12.29 13.08 11.16
CA ILE A 85 -13.45 12.39 11.74
C ILE A 85 -12.90 11.33 12.67
N VAL A 86 -13.20 11.44 13.96
CA VAL A 86 -12.65 10.57 14.99
C VAL A 86 -13.75 10.03 15.87
N ASN A 87 -13.58 8.81 16.35
CA ASN A 87 -14.47 8.21 17.33
C ASN A 87 -14.43 8.93 18.68
N ASP A 88 -15.57 9.07 19.34
CA ASP A 88 -15.62 9.45 20.76
C ASP A 88 -15.21 8.26 21.63
N ALA A 89 -14.04 8.37 22.28
CA ALA A 89 -13.51 7.32 23.14
C ALA A 89 -14.44 6.90 24.30
N ARG A 90 -15.44 7.74 24.67
CA ARG A 90 -16.41 7.41 25.72
C ARG A 90 -17.68 6.78 25.18
N ARG A 91 -17.98 6.97 23.88
CA ARG A 91 -19.23 6.54 23.24
C ARG A 91 -18.91 6.09 21.82
N SER A 92 -18.86 4.78 21.61
CA SER A 92 -18.54 4.21 20.30
C SER A 92 -19.39 4.82 19.18
N GLY A 93 -18.72 5.30 18.14
CA GLY A 93 -19.30 5.75 16.89
C GLY A 93 -19.13 4.69 15.81
N SER A 94 -20.07 4.68 14.87
CA SER A 94 -20.02 3.83 13.68
C SER A 94 -20.64 4.55 12.48
N LEU A 95 -20.36 4.06 11.27
CA LEU A 95 -21.00 4.49 10.04
C LEU A 95 -21.75 3.31 9.43
N LEU A 96 -23.04 3.47 9.17
CA LEU A 96 -23.89 2.49 8.48
C LEU A 96 -24.32 3.01 7.12
N VAL A 97 -24.15 2.18 6.08
CA VAL A 97 -24.78 2.37 4.77
C VAL A 97 -25.69 1.19 4.48
N THR A 98 -26.96 1.46 4.21
CA THR A 98 -27.99 0.41 4.02
C THR A 98 -28.30 0.13 2.55
N GLN A 99 -27.99 1.06 1.64
CA GLN A 99 -28.27 0.91 0.22
C GLN A 99 -26.96 0.74 -0.55
N ALA A 100 -26.86 -0.37 -1.28
CA ALA A 100 -25.71 -0.64 -2.13
C ALA A 100 -25.80 0.24 -3.38
N ASN A 101 -24.75 1.01 -3.61
CA ASN A 101 -24.44 1.53 -4.94
C ASN A 101 -23.03 1.07 -5.27
N ALA A 102 -22.91 0.18 -6.26
CA ALA A 102 -21.69 -0.49 -6.67
C ALA A 102 -20.56 0.48 -7.10
N GLU A 103 -20.89 1.71 -7.47
CA GLU A 103 -19.92 2.75 -7.83
C GLU A 103 -19.49 3.63 -6.64
N GLN A 104 -20.17 3.52 -5.50
CA GLN A 104 -19.95 4.34 -4.32
C GLN A 104 -19.24 3.57 -3.20
N ALA A 105 -18.47 4.30 -2.39
CA ALA A 105 -17.94 3.83 -1.12
C ALA A 105 -18.77 4.38 0.04
N ALA A 106 -18.62 3.83 1.24
CA ALA A 106 -19.24 4.40 2.45
C ALA A 106 -18.76 5.83 2.69
N ILE A 107 -17.45 6.04 2.51
CA ILE A 107 -16.80 7.35 2.53
C ILE A 107 -16.05 7.54 1.22
N LEU A 108 -16.47 8.53 0.44
CA LEU A 108 -15.80 8.98 -0.76
C LEU A 108 -15.06 10.29 -0.46
N VAL A 109 -13.74 10.29 -0.64
CA VAL A 109 -12.90 11.49 -0.48
C VAL A 109 -12.40 11.91 -1.86
N GLN A 110 -12.65 13.16 -2.23
CA GLN A 110 -12.31 13.72 -3.55
C GLN A 110 -11.55 15.03 -3.38
N SER A 111 -10.36 15.15 -3.99
CA SER A 111 -9.59 16.41 -3.99
C SER A 111 -9.39 17.01 -2.60
N ALA A 112 -9.33 16.18 -1.56
CA ALA A 112 -9.35 16.58 -0.16
C ALA A 112 -8.35 15.77 0.67
N SER A 113 -7.93 16.35 1.79
CA SER A 113 -7.08 15.69 2.79
C SER A 113 -7.87 15.45 4.07
N VAL A 114 -7.99 14.19 4.49
CA VAL A 114 -8.86 13.74 5.59
C VAL A 114 -8.14 12.75 6.49
N ARG A 115 -8.37 12.84 7.80
CA ARG A 115 -8.01 11.79 8.77
C ARG A 115 -9.26 11.12 9.33
N LEU A 116 -9.25 9.80 9.39
CA LEU A 116 -10.35 8.96 9.86
C LEU A 116 -9.82 8.01 10.94
N GLU A 117 -10.39 8.05 12.14
CA GLU A 117 -9.79 7.37 13.29
C GLU A 117 -10.80 6.62 14.18
N GLY A 118 -10.57 5.32 14.34
CA GLY A 118 -11.05 4.55 15.48
C GLY A 118 -12.53 4.18 15.49
N PHE A 119 -13.23 4.21 14.36
CA PHE A 119 -14.65 3.83 14.26
C PHE A 119 -14.90 2.75 13.20
N ASP A 120 -16.05 2.08 13.33
CA ASP A 120 -16.44 0.97 12.46
C ASP A 120 -17.28 1.44 11.27
N ILE A 121 -17.04 0.87 10.09
CA ILE A 121 -17.82 1.10 8.87
C ILE A 121 -18.58 -0.17 8.49
N ASN A 122 -19.91 -0.10 8.53
CA ASN A 122 -20.83 -1.14 8.12
C ASN A 122 -21.45 -0.80 6.76
N VAL A 123 -21.19 -1.62 5.75
CA VAL A 123 -21.69 -1.47 4.38
C VAL A 123 -22.35 -2.75 3.88
N PRO A 124 -23.16 -2.67 2.80
CA PRO A 124 -23.67 -3.83 2.10
C PRO A 124 -22.55 -4.58 1.37
N THR A 125 -22.79 -5.83 1.00
CA THR A 125 -21.86 -6.62 0.18
C THR A 125 -21.54 -5.91 -1.14
N GLY A 126 -20.28 -5.95 -1.55
CA GLY A 126 -19.81 -5.34 -2.79
C GLY A 126 -19.58 -3.83 -2.74
N MET A 127 -19.75 -3.18 -1.59
CA MET A 127 -19.43 -1.76 -1.40
C MET A 127 -18.08 -1.60 -0.69
N ALA A 128 -17.25 -0.66 -1.14
CA ALA A 128 -16.00 -0.33 -0.46
C ALA A 128 -16.27 0.52 0.79
N ALA A 129 -15.42 0.39 1.82
CA ALA A 129 -15.52 1.22 3.01
C ALA A 129 -15.08 2.66 2.71
N ILE A 130 -13.90 2.81 2.11
CA ILE A 130 -13.29 4.11 1.81
C ILE A 130 -12.70 4.11 0.41
N LYS A 131 -12.99 5.17 -0.35
CA LYS A 131 -12.36 5.44 -1.64
C LYS A 131 -11.79 6.85 -1.67
N ALA A 132 -10.48 6.96 -1.90
CA ALA A 132 -9.77 8.19 -2.17
C ALA A 132 -9.59 8.36 -3.69
N GLN A 133 -10.02 9.49 -4.24
CA GLN A 133 -9.86 9.78 -5.67
C GLN A 133 -9.60 11.28 -5.94
N ALA A 134 -9.22 11.59 -7.19
CA ALA A 134 -8.94 12.93 -7.68
C ALA A 134 -7.92 13.69 -6.80
N ASN A 135 -6.72 13.13 -6.63
CA ASN A 135 -5.66 13.71 -5.77
C ASN A 135 -6.04 13.85 -4.29
N ALA A 136 -6.85 12.93 -3.76
CA ALA A 136 -7.17 12.90 -2.33
C ALA A 136 -6.02 12.33 -1.51
N SER A 137 -5.97 12.69 -0.23
CA SER A 137 -5.05 12.12 0.76
C SER A 137 -5.85 11.69 1.98
N VAL A 138 -5.80 10.41 2.35
CA VAL A 138 -6.59 9.88 3.47
C VAL A 138 -5.71 9.15 4.46
N ASP A 139 -5.70 9.62 5.70
CA ASP A 139 -5.09 8.95 6.85
C ASP A 139 -6.14 8.13 7.58
N ILE A 140 -5.90 6.83 7.74
CA ILE A 140 -6.82 5.84 8.25
C ILE A 140 -6.13 5.11 9.40
N ASP A 141 -6.69 5.25 10.60
CA ASP A 141 -6.05 4.76 11.80
C ASP A 141 -7.02 3.99 12.72
N GLY A 142 -6.74 2.70 12.94
CA GLY A 142 -7.51 1.85 13.86
C GLY A 142 -8.98 1.68 13.49
N MET A 143 -9.32 1.73 12.20
CA MET A 143 -10.67 1.51 11.70
C MET A 143 -10.97 0.02 11.47
N SER A 144 -12.25 -0.35 11.55
CA SER A 144 -12.71 -1.69 11.14
C SER A 144 -13.88 -1.58 10.15
N THR A 145 -14.09 -2.63 9.35
CA THR A 145 -15.22 -2.68 8.42
C THR A 145 -15.67 -4.10 8.11
N ASN A 146 -16.96 -4.25 7.82
CA ASN A 146 -17.54 -5.50 7.30
C ASN A 146 -17.52 -5.58 5.76
N ALA A 147 -16.93 -4.60 5.07
CA ALA A 147 -16.85 -4.57 3.62
C ALA A 147 -16.18 -5.86 3.11
N LYS A 148 -16.83 -6.53 2.17
CA LYS A 148 -16.31 -7.75 1.55
C LYS A 148 -16.05 -7.51 0.08
N SER A 149 -14.85 -7.89 -0.34
CA SER A 149 -14.46 -7.99 -1.73
C SER A 149 -15.26 -9.12 -2.40
N ASP A 150 -15.75 -8.88 -3.61
CA ASP A 150 -16.46 -9.87 -4.42
C ASP A 150 -15.57 -10.23 -5.62
N TRP A 151 -15.49 -11.52 -5.97
CA TRP A 151 -14.57 -12.05 -6.98
C TRP A 151 -14.87 -11.55 -8.40
N GLU A 152 -16.08 -11.05 -8.65
CA GLU A 152 -16.49 -10.53 -9.96
C GLU A 152 -16.00 -9.10 -10.25
N VAL A 153 -15.50 -8.37 -9.24
CA VAL A 153 -14.98 -6.99 -9.41
C VAL A 153 -13.76 -6.80 -8.50
N PRO A 154 -12.62 -6.27 -9.00
CA PRO A 154 -11.52 -5.88 -8.12
C PRO A 154 -12.01 -4.80 -7.15
N ARG A 155 -12.30 -5.14 -5.89
CA ARG A 155 -12.77 -4.19 -4.89
C ARG A 155 -11.98 -4.41 -3.62
N GLY A 156 -11.11 -3.46 -3.28
CA GLY A 156 -10.55 -3.36 -1.93
C GLY A 156 -11.59 -2.74 -0.98
N GLN A 157 -11.43 -2.98 0.32
CA GLN A 157 -12.16 -2.24 1.34
C GLN A 157 -11.72 -0.77 1.37
N TYR A 158 -10.41 -0.56 1.20
CA TYR A 158 -9.76 0.75 1.14
C TYR A 158 -9.12 0.93 -0.23
N ILE A 159 -9.53 1.95 -0.97
CA ILE A 159 -9.14 2.13 -2.38
C ILE A 159 -8.48 3.49 -2.57
N ALA A 160 -7.32 3.50 -3.22
CA ALA A 160 -6.68 4.70 -3.76
C ALA A 160 -6.73 4.67 -5.30
N THR A 161 -7.28 5.71 -5.92
CA THR A 161 -7.28 5.88 -7.38
C THR A 161 -7.04 7.34 -7.77
N ASP A 162 -6.76 7.58 -9.04
CA ASP A 162 -6.68 8.92 -9.64
C ASP A 162 -5.68 9.81 -8.88
N SER A 163 -4.43 9.35 -8.79
CA SER A 163 -3.31 10.03 -8.14
C SER A 163 -3.52 10.35 -6.66
N SER A 164 -4.26 9.50 -5.95
CA SER A 164 -4.56 9.69 -4.52
C SER A 164 -3.60 8.91 -3.61
N SER A 165 -3.62 9.22 -2.31
CA SER A 165 -2.74 8.58 -1.33
C SER A 165 -3.50 8.09 -0.11
N LEU A 166 -3.16 6.89 0.37
CA LEU A 166 -3.64 6.33 1.63
C LEU A 166 -2.48 6.23 2.64
N PHE A 167 -2.74 6.58 3.89
CA PHE A 167 -1.86 6.33 5.03
C PHE A 167 -2.62 5.42 6.00
N LEU A 168 -2.04 4.26 6.33
CA LEU A 168 -2.78 3.15 6.94
C LEU A 168 -2.06 2.66 8.19
N SER A 169 -2.70 2.73 9.35
CA SER A 169 -2.14 2.28 10.63
C SER A 169 -3.15 1.49 11.46
N ARG A 170 -2.63 0.52 12.24
CA ARG A 170 -3.42 -0.29 13.19
C ARG A 170 -4.64 -0.98 12.57
N LEU A 171 -4.56 -1.34 11.28
CA LEU A 171 -5.62 -2.09 10.60
C LEU A 171 -5.42 -3.59 10.77
N THR A 172 -6.52 -4.35 10.81
CA THR A 172 -6.50 -5.82 10.91
C THR A 172 -7.34 -6.42 9.80
N GLU A 173 -6.79 -7.40 9.08
CA GLU A 173 -7.45 -8.12 7.98
C GLU A 173 -8.02 -7.20 6.90
N ALA A 174 -7.40 -6.03 6.70
CA ALA A 174 -7.84 -5.07 5.72
C ALA A 174 -7.42 -5.47 4.30
N GLU A 175 -8.31 -5.22 3.34
CA GLU A 175 -8.04 -5.39 1.91
C GLU A 175 -7.86 -4.02 1.24
N VAL A 176 -6.68 -3.80 0.66
CA VAL A 176 -6.26 -2.50 0.12
C VAL A 176 -5.97 -2.62 -1.37
N LEU A 177 -6.57 -1.73 -2.17
CA LEU A 177 -6.36 -1.63 -3.61
C LEU A 177 -5.76 -0.26 -3.97
N VAL A 178 -4.63 -0.26 -4.67
CA VAL A 178 -3.92 0.96 -5.07
C VAL A 178 -3.74 0.95 -6.59
N ILE A 179 -4.42 1.89 -7.27
CA ILE A 179 -4.50 1.96 -8.75
C ILE A 179 -4.44 3.40 -9.27
N GLY A 180 -4.33 3.57 -10.58
CA GLY A 180 -4.44 4.89 -11.22
C GLY A 180 -3.37 5.88 -10.76
N ALA A 181 -2.10 5.47 -10.80
CA ALA A 181 -0.95 6.27 -10.35
C ALA A 181 -1.05 6.75 -8.89
N SER A 182 -1.68 5.96 -8.03
CA SER A 182 -1.88 6.28 -6.61
C SER A 182 -0.80 5.70 -5.72
N SER A 183 -0.85 6.04 -4.44
CA SER A 183 0.06 5.49 -3.44
C SER A 183 -0.62 5.02 -2.16
N ALA A 184 0.03 4.07 -1.47
CA ALA A 184 -0.32 3.71 -0.10
C ALA A 184 0.93 3.59 0.78
N ASN A 185 0.87 4.17 1.98
CA ASN A 185 1.90 4.02 3.00
C ASN A 185 1.32 3.32 4.23
N PHE A 186 1.85 2.15 4.54
CA PHE A 186 1.53 1.42 5.76
C PHE A 186 2.45 1.92 6.87
N GLY A 187 1.86 2.61 7.85
CA GLY A 187 2.48 3.04 9.10
C GLY A 187 2.78 1.83 9.98
N ALA A 188 2.42 1.88 11.26
CA ALA A 188 2.74 0.79 12.19
C ALA A 188 1.55 -0.14 12.45
N GLU A 189 1.87 -1.36 12.89
CA GLU A 189 0.95 -2.33 13.51
C GLU A 189 -0.21 -2.79 12.61
N ASN A 190 -0.05 -2.76 11.29
CA ASN A 190 -1.02 -3.35 10.38
C ASN A 190 -0.88 -4.88 10.37
N ARG A 191 -2.01 -5.61 10.46
CA ARG A 191 -2.00 -7.07 10.63
C ARG A 191 -2.82 -7.78 9.56
N GLN A 192 -2.25 -8.85 8.99
CA GLN A 192 -2.91 -9.72 8.01
C GLN A 192 -3.49 -8.97 6.80
N ILE A 193 -2.78 -7.95 6.33
CA ILE A 193 -3.24 -7.12 5.22
C ILE A 193 -3.19 -7.91 3.90
N THR A 194 -4.21 -7.72 3.06
CA THR A 194 -4.19 -8.12 1.66
C THR A 194 -4.02 -6.86 0.80
N LEU A 195 -2.95 -6.80 0.02
CA LEU A 195 -2.59 -5.63 -0.78
C LEU A 195 -2.53 -6.00 -2.27
N ASP A 196 -3.24 -5.23 -3.10
CA ASP A 196 -3.12 -5.25 -4.57
C ASP A 196 -2.68 -3.87 -5.07
N VAL A 197 -1.52 -3.82 -5.74
CA VAL A 197 -0.95 -2.61 -6.34
C VAL A 197 -0.79 -2.84 -7.84
N ARG A 198 -1.37 -1.94 -8.64
CA ARG A 198 -1.28 -2.00 -10.10
C ARG A 198 -1.47 -0.64 -10.75
N ASP A 199 -1.43 -0.59 -12.08
CA ASP A 199 -1.67 0.61 -12.89
C ASP A 199 -0.73 1.77 -12.55
N THR A 200 0.58 1.49 -12.57
CA THR A 200 1.66 2.47 -12.28
C THR A 200 1.57 3.09 -10.88
N SER A 201 1.03 2.33 -9.93
CA SER A 201 0.89 2.75 -8.53
C SER A 201 2.00 2.20 -7.65
N ALA A 202 2.15 2.76 -6.45
CA ALA A 202 3.17 2.34 -5.51
C ALA A 202 2.61 2.10 -4.11
N ALA A 203 3.20 1.16 -3.37
CA ALA A 203 2.94 1.05 -1.94
C ALA A 203 4.24 0.86 -1.14
N LYS A 204 4.22 1.27 0.12
CA LYS A 204 5.35 1.13 1.03
C LYS A 204 4.89 0.69 2.41
N SER A 205 5.54 -0.31 2.99
CA SER A 205 5.53 -0.56 4.43
C SER A 205 6.65 0.26 5.07
N SER A 206 6.30 1.30 5.84
CA SER A 206 7.29 2.19 6.46
C SER A 206 7.37 2.06 7.99
N GLY A 207 6.30 1.64 8.67
CA GLY A 207 6.34 1.41 10.12
C GLY A 207 6.69 -0.02 10.50
N GLU A 208 6.91 -0.23 11.81
CA GLU A 208 7.25 -1.53 12.36
C GLU A 208 6.02 -2.44 12.54
N ALA A 209 6.28 -3.75 12.67
CA ALA A 209 5.29 -4.78 12.98
C ALA A 209 4.14 -4.92 11.96
N ASN A 210 4.35 -4.50 10.72
CA ASN A 210 3.41 -4.76 9.64
C ASN A 210 3.49 -6.23 9.18
N THR A 211 2.33 -6.86 9.05
CA THR A 211 2.19 -8.21 8.49
C THR A 211 1.17 -8.22 7.36
N PHE A 212 1.56 -8.81 6.25
CA PHE A 212 0.76 -8.96 5.04
C PHE A 212 0.47 -10.44 4.84
N LYS A 213 -0.81 -10.78 4.74
CA LYS A 213 -1.24 -12.11 4.32
C LYS A 213 -0.88 -12.35 2.86
N GLN A 214 -1.11 -11.33 2.02
CA GLN A 214 -0.81 -11.39 0.60
C GLN A 214 -0.47 -10.01 0.06
N VAL A 215 0.52 -9.94 -0.81
CA VAL A 215 0.83 -8.76 -1.63
C VAL A 215 0.86 -9.18 -3.09
N GLN A 216 0.17 -8.43 -3.94
CA GLN A 216 0.21 -8.54 -5.40
C GLN A 216 0.70 -7.22 -5.98
N ALA A 217 1.74 -7.26 -6.81
CA ALA A 217 2.23 -6.12 -7.57
C ALA A 217 2.18 -6.45 -9.07
N SER A 218 1.48 -5.66 -9.86
CA SER A 218 1.35 -5.87 -11.31
C SER A 218 1.25 -4.58 -12.12
N ALA A 219 1.23 -4.65 -13.46
CA ALA A 219 0.96 -3.50 -14.35
C ALA A 219 1.70 -2.18 -14.01
N ASN A 220 3.03 -2.24 -14.01
CA ASN A 220 3.99 -1.19 -13.63
C ASN A 220 3.96 -0.76 -12.16
N ALA A 221 3.46 -1.61 -11.26
CA ALA A 221 3.48 -1.34 -9.82
C ALA A 221 4.86 -1.48 -9.18
N TYR A 222 5.01 -0.77 -8.06
CA TYR A 222 6.14 -0.91 -7.15
C TYR A 222 5.66 -1.16 -5.71
N PHE A 223 6.32 -2.07 -5.00
CA PHE A 223 6.12 -2.24 -3.55
C PHE A 223 7.46 -2.28 -2.80
N LEU A 224 7.56 -1.49 -1.73
CA LEU A 224 8.70 -1.52 -0.81
C LEU A 224 8.25 -2.02 0.56
N ALA A 225 8.75 -3.19 0.98
CA ALA A 225 8.62 -3.67 2.34
C ALA A 225 9.84 -3.25 3.16
N ASP A 226 9.67 -2.40 4.17
CA ASP A 226 10.77 -1.92 5.00
C ASP A 226 10.47 -2.16 6.49
N ASN A 227 11.52 -2.06 7.31
CA ASN A 227 11.46 -2.10 8.78
C ASN A 227 10.73 -3.33 9.35
N LYS A 228 11.27 -4.53 9.10
CA LYS A 228 10.77 -5.81 9.63
C LYS A 228 9.34 -6.15 9.19
N ALA A 229 8.96 -5.73 8.00
CA ALA A 229 7.69 -6.14 7.39
C ALA A 229 7.68 -7.65 7.11
N ARG A 230 6.57 -8.32 7.36
CA ARG A 230 6.40 -9.76 7.10
C ARG A 230 5.36 -9.99 6.03
N ILE A 231 5.69 -10.71 4.97
CA ILE A 231 4.80 -11.01 3.86
C ILE A 231 4.67 -12.52 3.72
N ALA A 232 3.48 -13.06 3.97
CA ALA A 232 3.27 -14.50 3.88
C ALA A 232 3.31 -14.99 2.42
N ALA A 233 2.65 -14.28 1.50
CA ALA A 233 2.65 -14.59 0.08
C ALA A 233 2.84 -13.34 -0.79
N LEU A 234 3.81 -13.39 -1.69
CA LEU A 234 4.14 -12.32 -2.62
C LEU A 234 3.94 -12.77 -4.06
N GLY A 235 3.13 -12.03 -4.83
CA GLY A 235 2.96 -12.19 -6.26
C GLY A 235 3.45 -10.97 -7.02
N ILE A 236 4.29 -11.16 -8.03
CA ILE A 236 4.84 -10.08 -8.87
C ILE A 236 4.59 -10.44 -10.33
N TRP A 237 3.81 -9.64 -11.05
CA TRP A 237 3.31 -10.02 -12.38
C TRP A 237 3.42 -8.92 -13.44
N GLY A 238 3.55 -9.35 -14.70
CA GLY A 238 3.50 -8.47 -15.86
C GLY A 238 4.76 -7.62 -15.97
N LYS A 239 4.71 -6.40 -15.43
CA LYS A 239 5.85 -5.47 -15.30
C LYS A 239 5.78 -4.88 -13.92
N ALA A 240 6.52 -5.37 -12.95
CA ALA A 240 6.42 -4.87 -11.57
C ALA A 240 7.71 -5.13 -10.80
N ALA A 241 7.93 -4.34 -9.77
CA ALA A 241 9.11 -4.43 -8.93
C ALA A 241 8.74 -4.47 -7.45
N VAL A 242 9.39 -5.34 -6.70
CA VAL A 242 9.23 -5.42 -5.25
C VAL A 242 10.58 -5.48 -4.57
N GLU A 243 10.74 -4.67 -3.54
CA GLU A 243 11.95 -4.66 -2.70
C GLU A 243 11.57 -4.97 -1.26
N ILE A 244 12.37 -5.78 -0.59
CA ILE A 244 12.29 -5.99 0.85
C ILE A 244 13.60 -5.54 1.50
N ASN A 245 13.50 -4.82 2.61
CA ASN A 245 14.63 -4.13 3.22
C ASN A 245 14.55 -4.17 4.75
N ARG A 246 15.69 -3.97 5.40
CA ARG A 246 15.87 -3.85 6.86
C ARG A 246 15.12 -4.95 7.62
N GLU A 247 15.66 -6.16 7.53
CA GLU A 247 15.17 -7.33 8.26
C GLU A 247 13.71 -7.72 7.92
N SER A 248 13.22 -7.34 6.73
CA SER A 248 11.90 -7.76 6.25
C SER A 248 11.94 -9.19 5.71
N GLU A 249 10.79 -9.86 5.70
CA GLU A 249 10.70 -11.27 5.33
C GLU A 249 9.54 -11.58 4.36
N VAL A 250 9.80 -12.52 3.44
CA VAL A 250 8.81 -13.07 2.51
C VAL A 250 8.77 -14.60 2.65
N GLY A 251 7.58 -15.18 2.80
CA GLY A 251 7.38 -16.62 3.04
C GLY A 251 7.15 -17.46 1.78
N LYS A 252 6.53 -16.90 0.74
CA LYS A 252 6.34 -17.50 -0.58
C LYS A 252 6.45 -16.41 -1.62
N ILE A 253 7.09 -16.72 -2.75
CA ILE A 253 7.17 -15.80 -3.89
C ILE A 253 6.76 -16.47 -5.19
N ASP A 254 5.86 -15.82 -5.93
CA ASP A 254 5.52 -16.14 -7.32
C ASP A 254 5.82 -14.90 -8.19
N MET A 255 6.57 -15.09 -9.27
CA MET A 255 7.01 -14.03 -10.17
C MET A 255 6.77 -14.42 -11.62
N GLY A 256 6.22 -13.51 -12.42
CA GLY A 256 5.92 -13.75 -13.83
C GLY A 256 6.00 -12.51 -14.71
N GLY A 257 6.56 -12.62 -15.92
CA GLY A 257 6.57 -11.54 -16.90
C GLY A 257 7.93 -10.87 -17.05
N GLN A 258 8.02 -9.56 -16.84
CA GLN A 258 9.23 -8.73 -16.77
C GLN A 258 9.30 -8.10 -15.38
N THR A 259 9.77 -8.86 -14.40
CA THR A 259 9.62 -8.50 -12.99
C THR A 259 10.94 -8.45 -12.26
N LEU A 260 10.99 -7.65 -11.19
CA LEU A 260 12.14 -7.52 -10.31
C LEU A 260 11.72 -7.82 -8.87
N PHE A 261 12.53 -8.62 -8.20
CA PHE A 261 12.51 -8.77 -6.76
C PHE A 261 13.92 -8.51 -6.22
N ALA A 262 14.01 -7.77 -5.12
CA ALA A 262 15.27 -7.61 -4.42
C ALA A 262 15.11 -7.66 -2.90
N ALA A 263 16.08 -8.27 -2.22
CA ALA A 263 16.15 -8.30 -0.76
C ALA A 263 17.47 -7.71 -0.26
N TYR A 264 17.35 -6.75 0.66
CA TYR A 264 18.46 -5.95 1.16
C TYR A 264 18.56 -5.98 2.69
N ARG A 265 19.76 -5.71 3.23
CA ARG A 265 20.02 -5.38 4.64
C ARG A 265 19.39 -6.38 5.63
N LYS A 266 19.89 -7.61 5.62
CA LYS A 266 19.49 -8.71 6.51
C LYS A 266 18.04 -9.15 6.33
N SER A 267 17.43 -8.84 5.19
CA SER A 267 16.11 -9.37 4.85
C SER A 267 16.20 -10.85 4.48
N SER A 268 15.06 -11.52 4.51
CA SER A 268 15.00 -12.95 4.20
C SER A 268 13.84 -13.29 3.27
N VAL A 269 14.07 -14.32 2.45
CA VAL A 269 13.05 -14.93 1.63
C VAL A 269 13.07 -16.44 1.85
N THR A 270 11.89 -16.99 2.04
CA THR A 270 11.66 -18.43 2.18
C THR A 270 10.85 -18.90 0.99
N GLY A 271 11.20 -20.07 0.46
CA GLY A 271 10.43 -20.71 -0.60
C GLY A 271 9.10 -21.29 -0.09
N PRO A 272 8.18 -21.66 -0.98
CA PRO A 272 8.46 -21.99 -2.38
C PRO A 272 8.61 -20.78 -3.31
N TYR A 273 9.31 -21.00 -4.43
CA TYR A 273 9.60 -20.01 -5.47
C TYR A 273 8.95 -20.45 -6.78
N GLY A 274 7.96 -19.70 -7.28
CA GLY A 274 7.39 -19.88 -8.61
C GLY A 274 7.93 -18.81 -9.56
N LEU A 275 8.90 -19.14 -10.42
CA LEU A 275 9.58 -18.17 -11.27
C LEU A 275 9.29 -18.43 -12.75
N TYR A 276 8.64 -17.48 -13.41
CA TYR A 276 8.15 -17.63 -14.78
C TYR A 276 8.56 -16.43 -15.66
N GLY A 277 9.12 -16.69 -16.84
CA GLY A 277 9.48 -15.62 -17.80
C GLY A 277 10.78 -14.87 -17.45
N ASN A 278 10.78 -13.55 -17.70
CA ASN A 278 11.95 -12.67 -17.54
C ASN A 278 11.97 -12.07 -16.12
N VAL A 279 12.66 -12.73 -15.20
CA VAL A 279 12.69 -12.28 -13.79
C VAL A 279 14.10 -11.86 -13.37
N VAL A 280 14.19 -10.78 -12.61
CA VAL A 280 15.41 -10.38 -11.91
C VAL A 280 15.19 -10.62 -10.43
N PHE A 281 16.12 -11.32 -9.79
CA PHE A 281 16.06 -11.65 -8.39
C PHE A 281 17.41 -11.38 -7.75
N GLU A 282 17.44 -10.42 -6.84
CA GLU A 282 18.67 -9.91 -6.23
C GLU A 282 18.67 -10.11 -4.71
N LEU A 283 19.82 -10.55 -4.19
CA LEU A 283 20.05 -10.71 -2.76
C LEU A 283 21.31 -9.94 -2.34
N GLU A 284 21.17 -8.92 -1.50
CA GLU A 284 22.33 -8.22 -0.93
C GLU A 284 22.26 -8.24 0.59
N HIS A 285 23.31 -8.79 1.22
CA HIS A 285 23.36 -8.97 2.68
C HIS A 285 22.12 -9.68 3.25
N SER A 286 21.51 -10.57 2.46
CA SER A 286 20.20 -11.16 2.72
C SER A 286 20.23 -12.68 2.61
N THR A 287 19.18 -13.33 3.10
CA THR A 287 19.10 -14.80 3.16
C THR A 287 18.00 -15.34 2.27
N ALA A 288 18.28 -16.38 1.50
CA ALA A 288 17.29 -17.19 0.80
C ALA A 288 17.32 -18.63 1.30
N SER A 289 16.16 -19.15 1.71
CA SER A 289 16.00 -20.53 2.21
C SER A 289 15.05 -21.32 1.33
N ASN A 290 15.24 -22.65 1.27
CA ASN A 290 14.53 -23.56 0.36
C ASN A 290 14.68 -23.19 -1.11
N TRP A 291 15.81 -22.56 -1.46
CA TRP A 291 16.10 -22.17 -2.82
C TRP A 291 16.36 -23.40 -3.68
N VAL A 292 15.69 -23.48 -4.83
CA VAL A 292 15.95 -24.49 -5.84
C VAL A 292 16.35 -23.77 -7.11
N THR A 293 17.54 -24.08 -7.63
CA THR A 293 18.03 -23.48 -8.88
C THR A 293 17.08 -23.83 -10.02
N PRO A 294 16.40 -22.83 -10.63
CA PRO A 294 15.45 -23.10 -11.68
C PRO A 294 16.19 -23.52 -12.97
N SER A 295 15.73 -24.60 -13.60
CA SER A 295 16.29 -25.06 -14.87
C SER A 295 15.84 -24.15 -16.01
N LYS A 296 16.66 -23.16 -16.40
CA LYS A 296 16.51 -22.34 -17.62
C LYS A 296 15.40 -21.27 -17.69
N PRO A 297 15.18 -20.41 -16.68
CA PRO A 297 14.40 -19.19 -16.91
C PRO A 297 15.22 -18.15 -17.69
N TYR A 298 14.54 -17.25 -18.41
CA TYR A 298 15.12 -16.00 -18.93
C TYR A 298 15.40 -15.02 -17.77
N ALA A 299 16.10 -15.49 -16.74
CA ALA A 299 16.23 -14.78 -15.48
C ALA A 299 17.66 -14.38 -15.17
N ILE A 300 17.77 -13.37 -14.33
CA ILE A 300 19.02 -12.95 -13.72
C ILE A 300 18.85 -13.19 -12.22
N PHE A 301 19.72 -14.01 -11.66
CA PHE A 301 19.87 -14.16 -10.22
C PHE A 301 21.22 -13.57 -9.83
N SER A 302 21.22 -12.64 -8.88
CA SER A 302 22.44 -12.04 -8.36
C SER A 302 22.46 -12.11 -6.85
N GLY A 303 23.66 -12.23 -6.28
CA GLY A 303 23.81 -11.98 -4.86
C GLY A 303 25.17 -11.44 -4.48
N ASN A 304 25.16 -10.57 -3.48
CA ASN A 304 26.31 -9.94 -2.88
C ASN A 304 26.27 -10.16 -1.37
N ASN A 305 27.28 -10.83 -0.83
CA ASN A 305 27.34 -11.22 0.58
C ASN A 305 26.01 -11.85 1.07
N ALA A 306 25.43 -12.73 0.26
CA ALA A 306 24.12 -13.33 0.48
C ALA A 306 24.27 -14.77 0.98
N THR A 307 23.36 -15.22 1.85
CA THR A 307 23.32 -16.62 2.31
C THR A 307 22.19 -17.35 1.60
N VAL A 308 22.51 -18.40 0.84
CA VAL A 308 21.51 -19.23 0.13
C VAL A 308 21.60 -20.65 0.65
N ASN A 309 20.50 -21.20 1.16
CA ASN A 309 20.45 -22.53 1.78
C ASN A 309 21.60 -22.78 2.76
N SER A 310 21.81 -21.84 3.69
CA SER A 310 22.87 -21.87 4.71
C SER A 310 24.31 -21.77 4.18
N VAL A 311 24.52 -21.52 2.90
CA VAL A 311 25.84 -21.30 2.30
C VAL A 311 26.03 -19.81 2.01
N LEU A 312 27.13 -19.24 2.47
CA LEU A 312 27.49 -17.85 2.21
C LEU A 312 28.12 -17.72 0.81
N TYR A 313 27.60 -16.79 0.02
CA TYR A 313 28.15 -16.40 -1.27
C TYR A 313 28.62 -14.94 -1.19
N PRO A 314 29.94 -14.69 -1.12
CA PRO A 314 30.50 -13.33 -1.08
C PRO A 314 30.11 -12.49 -2.30
N GLY A 315 29.97 -13.13 -3.46
CA GLY A 315 29.45 -12.54 -4.68
C GLY A 315 29.16 -13.63 -5.70
N TRP A 316 28.04 -13.51 -6.41
CA TRP A 316 27.68 -14.40 -7.51
C TRP A 316 26.68 -13.73 -8.45
N SER A 317 26.71 -14.12 -9.71
CA SER A 317 25.64 -13.83 -10.66
C SER A 317 25.44 -15.04 -11.56
N TRP A 318 24.18 -15.31 -11.85
CA TRP A 318 23.75 -16.29 -12.82
C TRP A 318 22.82 -15.59 -13.81
N SER A 319 23.08 -15.80 -15.09
CA SER A 319 22.18 -15.38 -16.16
C SER A 319 21.79 -16.60 -16.97
N GLY A 320 20.49 -16.88 -16.99
CA GLY A 320 19.90 -17.90 -17.83
C GLY A 320 19.52 -17.29 -19.17
N GLN A 321 20.38 -17.42 -20.17
CA GLN A 321 19.92 -17.35 -21.56
C GLN A 321 19.73 -18.78 -22.02
N GLY A 322 18.49 -19.23 -22.18
CA GLY A 322 18.25 -20.43 -22.96
C GLY A 322 18.89 -20.25 -24.34
N SER A 323 19.67 -21.23 -24.80
CA SER A 323 20.03 -21.33 -26.21
C SER A 323 18.73 -21.21 -27.02
N LYS A 324 18.64 -20.21 -27.90
CA LYS A 324 17.48 -19.99 -28.79
C LYS A 324 17.12 -21.30 -29.54
N PRO A 325 15.84 -21.51 -29.91
CA PRO A 325 15.43 -22.64 -30.75
C PRO A 325 16.19 -22.68 -32.07
#